data_AF-A0A662B0F9-F1
#
_entry.id   AF-A0A662B0F9-F1
#
_cell.length_a   1.000
_cell.length_b   1.000
_cell.length_c   1.000
_cell.angle_alpha   90.00
_cell.angle_beta   90.00
_cell.angle_gamma   90.00
#
_symmetry.space_group_name_H-M   'P 1'
#
loop_
_entity.id
_entity.type
_entity.pdbx_description
1 polymer ?
#
loop_
_entity_poly.entity_id
_entity_poly.type
_entity_poly.pdbx_seq_one_letter_code
_entity_poly.pdbx_strand_id
1 'polypeptide(L)'
;TAKKGKLYLHIFDWPKNGKLLVPGLKNEVTNVYPLGIIHPDIKYTKIRAGVEIDMADITEDKNLTILVLEYEGELRIRQPLITPSKNGEIIIPGNEALKHGKYGRESYRSILKDFYRTWDVKLEENTTYDVQFIYKMKYDKKDFVLEIGENSLLFTLNGKGVKKEKVEILDGNEIQKESSEKYKDGFISKKIGKITGDKKGRKTILLKQGQPFDFKTTTLEFNAQDQKYRTLNIEIEKIVLKPKNK
;
A
#
# COMPACT_ATOMS: atom_id res chain seq x y z
N THR A 1 -1.56 17.75 -7.80
CA THR A 1 -2.08 18.11 -9.14
C THR A 1 -0.91 18.40 -10.07
N ALA A 2 -1.06 18.27 -11.40
CA ALA A 2 0.00 18.55 -12.35
C ALA A 2 -0.49 19.45 -13.49
N LYS A 3 0.39 20.34 -13.95
CA LYS A 3 0.29 21.07 -15.23
C LYS A 3 1.59 20.79 -15.99
N LYS A 4 1.62 20.98 -17.31
CA LYS A 4 2.86 20.86 -18.08
C LYS A 4 3.97 21.69 -17.43
N GLY A 5 5.07 21.02 -17.04
CA GLY A 5 6.24 21.61 -16.39
C GLY A 5 6.08 21.97 -14.91
N LYS A 6 4.93 21.71 -14.27
CA LYS A 6 4.68 22.04 -12.85
C LYS A 6 3.92 20.97 -12.08
N LEU A 7 4.41 20.60 -10.91
CA LEU A 7 3.69 19.80 -9.91
C LEU A 7 3.23 20.68 -8.75
N TYR A 8 1.99 20.49 -8.32
CA TYR A 8 1.41 21.17 -7.15
C TYR A 8 1.26 20.16 -6.02
N LEU A 9 2.12 20.28 -5.02
CA LEU A 9 2.24 19.39 -3.87
C LEU A 9 1.42 19.96 -2.72
N HIS A 10 0.37 19.25 -2.32
CA HIS A 10 -0.48 19.66 -1.20
C HIS A 10 0.04 18.95 0.05
N ILE A 11 0.46 19.71 1.05
CA ILE A 11 1.07 19.17 2.27
C ILE A 11 -0.01 19.08 3.34
N PHE A 12 -0.60 17.88 3.48
CA PHE A 12 -1.60 17.61 4.51
C PHE A 12 -0.98 17.27 5.87
N ASP A 13 0.14 16.53 5.84
CA ASP A 13 0.87 16.11 7.02
C ASP A 13 2.29 16.68 6.94
N TRP A 14 2.63 17.56 7.88
CA TRP A 14 3.97 18.17 7.91
C TRP A 14 5.03 17.13 8.29
N PRO A 15 6.14 17.00 7.53
CA PRO A 15 7.16 16.01 7.83
C PRO A 15 7.92 16.35 9.11
N LYS A 16 7.91 15.43 10.09
CA LYS A 16 8.57 15.62 11.40
C LYS A 16 10.09 15.85 11.32
N ASN A 17 10.73 15.35 10.27
CA ASN A 17 12.16 15.50 10.02
C ASN A 17 12.49 16.73 9.16
N GLY A 18 11.50 17.59 8.85
CA GLY A 18 11.69 18.79 8.03
C GLY A 18 12.02 18.50 6.57
N LYS A 19 11.78 17.27 6.08
CA LYS A 19 12.13 16.87 4.70
C LYS A 19 10.93 16.26 4.00
N LEU A 20 10.55 16.83 2.87
CA LEU A 20 9.48 16.31 2.02
C LEU A 20 10.07 15.55 0.84
N LEU A 21 9.82 14.24 0.79
CA LEU A 21 10.20 13.42 -0.36
C LEU A 21 9.10 13.44 -1.44
N VAL A 22 9.46 13.82 -2.66
CA VAL A 22 8.67 13.62 -3.88
C VAL A 22 9.19 12.34 -4.57
N PRO A 23 8.58 11.18 -4.30
CA PRO A 23 9.14 9.91 -4.74
C PRO A 23 9.01 9.75 -6.27
N GLY A 24 10.02 9.13 -6.87
CA GLY A 24 9.99 8.67 -8.24
C GLY A 24 10.15 9.74 -9.32
N LEU A 25 10.18 11.04 -9.00
CA LEU A 25 10.36 12.08 -10.02
C LEU A 25 11.73 11.95 -10.71
N LYS A 26 11.74 11.66 -12.02
CA LYS A 26 12.98 11.51 -12.81
C LYS A 26 13.42 12.80 -13.49
N ASN A 27 12.49 13.72 -13.72
CA ASN A 27 12.76 14.98 -14.39
C ASN A 27 13.88 15.76 -13.68
N GLU A 28 14.51 16.65 -14.43
CA GLU A 28 15.32 17.70 -13.85
C GLU A 28 14.37 18.73 -13.22
N VAL A 29 14.60 19.02 -11.94
CA VAL A 29 13.85 20.04 -11.21
C VAL A 29 14.61 21.33 -11.39
N THR A 30 13.90 22.37 -11.80
CA THR A 30 14.48 23.69 -12.00
C THR A 30 14.22 24.60 -10.81
N ASN A 31 13.05 24.46 -10.18
CA ASN A 31 12.66 25.32 -9.06
C ASN A 31 11.65 24.65 -8.12
N VAL A 32 11.65 25.06 -6.85
CA VAL A 32 10.67 24.70 -5.84
C VAL A 32 10.34 25.93 -4.99
N TYR A 33 9.05 26.29 -4.92
CA TYR A 33 8.59 27.47 -4.17
C TYR A 33 7.15 27.29 -3.65
N PRO A 34 6.72 27.92 -2.55
CA PRO A 34 5.33 27.94 -2.11
C PRO A 34 4.43 28.69 -3.09
N LEU A 35 3.23 28.16 -3.30
CA LEU A 35 2.24 28.78 -4.18
C LEU A 35 1.86 30.18 -3.65
N GLY A 36 2.02 31.20 -4.48
CA GLY A 36 1.73 32.59 -4.12
C GLY A 36 2.97 33.41 -3.75
N ILE A 37 4.14 32.79 -3.57
CA ILE A 37 5.42 33.47 -3.35
C ILE A 37 6.34 33.13 -4.52
N ILE A 38 6.68 34.13 -5.33
CA ILE A 38 7.35 33.91 -6.63
C ILE A 38 8.85 33.58 -6.47
N HIS A 39 9.48 33.91 -5.33
CA HIS A 39 10.96 33.91 -5.16
C HIS A 39 11.58 33.35 -3.85
N PRO A 40 11.02 32.38 -3.12
CA PRO A 40 11.79 31.61 -2.16
C PRO A 40 12.44 30.42 -2.88
N ASP A 41 13.75 30.49 -3.10
CA ASP A 41 14.51 29.34 -3.58
C ASP A 41 14.58 28.29 -2.47
N ILE A 42 13.60 27.40 -2.43
CA ILE A 42 13.60 26.28 -1.49
C ILE A 42 14.69 25.31 -1.92
N LYS A 43 15.57 24.93 -0.99
CA LYS A 43 16.60 23.92 -1.25
C LYS A 43 15.96 22.58 -1.52
N TYR A 44 16.43 21.91 -2.57
CA TYR A 44 16.06 20.54 -2.88
C TYR A 44 17.29 19.74 -3.31
N THR A 45 17.21 18.43 -3.17
CA THR A 45 18.27 17.50 -3.57
C THR A 45 17.67 16.34 -4.34
N LYS A 46 18.21 16.07 -5.52
CA LYS A 46 17.85 14.87 -6.29
C LYS A 46 18.55 13.66 -5.68
N ILE A 47 17.78 12.67 -5.26
CA ILE A 47 18.26 11.41 -4.68
C ILE A 47 17.77 10.23 -5.52
N ARG A 48 18.33 9.03 -5.28
CA ARG A 48 17.91 7.81 -6.00
C ARG A 48 16.40 7.52 -5.89
N ALA A 49 15.79 7.90 -4.77
CA ALA A 49 14.37 7.69 -4.49
C ALA A 49 13.45 8.75 -5.13
N GLY A 50 13.97 9.88 -5.62
CA GLY A 50 13.18 11.00 -6.13
C GLY A 50 13.82 12.35 -5.83
N VAL A 51 13.03 13.32 -5.39
CA VAL A 51 13.50 14.66 -5.03
C VAL A 51 13.14 14.92 -3.58
N GLU A 52 14.15 15.21 -2.75
CA GLU A 52 13.96 15.62 -1.36
C GLU A 52 13.95 17.15 -1.30
N ILE A 53 12.91 17.72 -0.72
CA ILE A 53 12.72 19.17 -0.54
C ILE A 53 12.95 19.48 0.94
N ASP A 54 13.80 20.48 1.21
CA ASP A 54 14.02 21.00 2.54
C ASP A 54 12.85 21.90 2.94
N MET A 55 12.24 21.59 4.08
CA MET A 55 11.07 22.31 4.59
C MET A 55 11.44 23.33 5.68
N ALA A 56 12.72 23.44 6.07
CA ALA A 56 13.14 24.25 7.22
C ALA A 56 12.80 25.75 7.07
N ASP A 57 12.96 26.28 5.86
CA ASP A 57 12.77 27.71 5.57
C ASP A 57 11.33 28.04 5.10
N ILE A 58 10.41 27.07 5.19
CA ILE A 58 9.02 27.21 4.73
C ILE A 58 8.12 27.45 5.93
N THR A 59 7.44 28.59 5.94
CA THR A 59 6.40 28.86 6.93
C THR A 59 5.13 28.08 6.56
N GLU A 60 4.63 27.27 7.48
CA GLU A 60 3.38 26.51 7.30
C GLU A 60 2.18 27.47 7.21
N ASP A 61 1.40 27.36 6.13
CA ASP A 61 0.12 28.06 6.00
C ASP A 61 -0.91 27.43 6.95
N LYS A 62 -1.68 28.28 7.64
CA LYS A 62 -2.70 27.86 8.62
C LYS A 62 -3.78 26.94 8.05
N ASN A 63 -4.03 27.02 6.75
CA ASN A 63 -5.05 26.23 6.07
C ASN A 63 -4.42 25.06 5.32
N LEU A 64 -3.54 25.35 4.36
CA LEU A 64 -2.87 24.32 3.55
C LEU A 64 -1.66 24.89 2.83
N THR A 65 -0.48 24.32 3.12
CA THR A 65 0.74 24.65 2.36
C THR A 65 0.72 23.93 1.02
N ILE A 66 0.89 24.70 -0.07
CA ILE A 66 1.04 24.15 -1.42
C ILE A 66 2.41 24.55 -1.95
N LEU A 67 3.23 23.57 -2.38
CA LEU A 67 4.48 23.82 -3.08
C LEU A 67 4.30 23.62 -4.59
N VAL A 68 4.92 24.50 -5.37
CA VAL A 68 5.08 24.38 -6.81
C VAL A 68 6.48 23.87 -7.09
N LEU A 69 6.56 22.71 -7.73
CA LEU A 69 7.81 22.13 -8.22
C LEU A 69 7.80 22.23 -9.75
N GLU A 70 8.76 22.97 -10.28
CA GLU A 70 8.97 23.11 -11.73
C GLU A 70 9.96 22.08 -12.24
N TYR A 71 9.70 21.54 -13.44
CA TYR A 71 10.52 20.51 -14.02
C TYR A 71 10.61 20.62 -15.55
N GLU A 72 11.69 20.10 -16.12
CA GLU A 72 11.92 20.15 -17.56
C GLU A 72 11.31 18.96 -18.30
N GLY A 73 10.82 19.24 -19.51
CA GLY A 73 10.32 18.23 -20.45
C GLY A 73 9.00 17.58 -20.05
N GLU A 74 8.74 16.39 -20.59
CA GLU A 74 7.56 15.60 -20.26
C GLU A 74 7.70 14.93 -18.90
N LEU A 75 6.61 14.87 -18.12
CA LEU A 75 6.61 14.28 -16.79
C LEU A 75 6.99 12.80 -16.84
N ARG A 76 8.10 12.44 -16.19
CA ARG A 76 8.64 11.09 -16.10
C ARG A 76 8.73 10.69 -14.64
N ILE A 77 7.87 9.75 -14.24
CA ILE A 77 7.83 9.21 -12.88
C ILE A 77 8.29 7.75 -12.91
N ARG A 78 9.24 7.43 -12.04
CA ARG A 78 9.60 6.06 -11.68
C ARG A 78 8.61 5.57 -10.62
N GLN A 79 7.76 4.63 -11.00
CA GLN A 79 6.99 3.89 -10.02
C GLN A 79 7.94 3.07 -9.12
N PRO A 80 7.70 3.05 -7.80
CA PRO A 80 8.49 2.24 -6.88
C PRO A 80 8.44 0.78 -7.32
N LEU A 81 9.60 0.13 -7.34
CA LEU A 81 9.74 -1.28 -7.73
C LEU A 81 10.47 -2.00 -6.61
N ILE A 82 9.77 -2.93 -5.97
CA ILE A 82 10.33 -3.77 -4.91
C ILE A 82 11.15 -4.87 -5.57
N THR A 83 12.40 -5.00 -5.17
CA THR A 83 13.32 -6.02 -5.70
C THR A 83 13.56 -7.12 -4.66
N PRO A 84 13.74 -8.38 -5.08
CA PRO A 84 14.09 -9.47 -4.17
C PRO A 84 15.42 -9.21 -3.47
N SER A 85 15.56 -9.77 -2.27
CA SER A 85 16.85 -9.89 -1.58
C SER A 85 17.75 -10.92 -2.28
N LYS A 86 19.02 -11.02 -1.85
CA LYS A 86 19.97 -12.02 -2.39
C LYS A 86 19.47 -13.46 -2.28
N ASN A 87 18.59 -13.75 -1.32
CA ASN A 87 18.03 -15.07 -1.09
C ASN A 87 16.69 -15.28 -1.84
N GLY A 88 16.31 -14.35 -2.72
CA GLY A 88 15.04 -14.38 -3.46
C GLY A 88 13.81 -13.98 -2.63
N GLU A 89 13.95 -13.74 -1.33
CA GLU A 89 12.87 -13.24 -0.47
C GLU A 89 12.48 -11.81 -0.88
N ILE A 90 11.18 -11.56 -1.03
CA ILE A 90 10.62 -10.26 -1.37
C ILE A 90 9.88 -9.71 -0.15
N ILE A 91 10.36 -8.59 0.37
CA ILE A 91 9.70 -7.87 1.47
C ILE A 91 8.94 -6.69 0.85
N ILE A 92 7.63 -6.68 1.02
CA ILE A 92 6.71 -5.70 0.46
C ILE A 92 6.21 -4.81 1.60
N PRO A 93 6.71 -3.58 1.74
CA PRO A 93 6.27 -2.68 2.80
C PRO A 93 4.83 -2.21 2.58
N GLY A 94 4.02 -2.21 3.64
CA GLY A 94 2.62 -1.78 3.53
C GLY A 94 2.45 -0.27 3.30
N ASN A 95 3.45 0.54 3.68
CA ASN A 95 3.48 1.98 3.45
C ASN A 95 3.84 2.37 2.00
N GLU A 96 4.45 1.47 1.23
CA GLU A 96 4.74 1.65 -0.21
C GLU A 96 3.56 1.26 -1.12
N ALA A 97 2.43 0.88 -0.53
CA ALA A 97 1.25 0.49 -1.28
C ALA A 97 0.63 1.68 -2.03
N LEU A 98 0.36 1.50 -3.32
CA LEU A 98 -0.54 2.39 -4.05
C LEU A 98 -1.98 2.05 -3.65
N LYS A 99 -2.65 3.00 -3.00
CA LYS A 99 -4.04 2.84 -2.53
C LYS A 99 -5.01 3.33 -3.59
N HIS A 100 -5.95 2.47 -3.96
CA HIS A 100 -6.94 2.77 -5.00
C HIS A 100 -8.33 2.89 -4.41
N GLY A 101 -9.08 3.89 -4.86
CA GLY A 101 -10.48 4.05 -4.50
C GLY A 101 -11.42 3.39 -5.52
N LYS A 102 -12.64 3.10 -5.10
CA LYS A 102 -13.76 2.78 -6.00
C LYS A 102 -14.72 3.96 -6.06
N TYR A 103 -15.00 4.43 -7.27
CA TYR A 103 -15.86 5.58 -7.51
C TYR A 103 -17.31 5.15 -7.74
N GLY A 104 -18.25 5.90 -7.18
CA GLY A 104 -19.67 5.74 -7.44
C GLY A 104 -20.01 6.22 -8.84
N ARG A 105 -20.84 5.46 -9.57
CA ARG A 105 -21.23 5.78 -10.95
C ARG A 105 -22.03 7.08 -11.05
N GLU A 106 -22.93 7.31 -10.10
CA GLU A 106 -23.96 8.37 -10.20
C GLU A 106 -23.56 9.68 -9.50
N SER A 107 -22.62 9.62 -8.56
CA SER A 107 -22.21 10.74 -7.72
C SER A 107 -20.69 10.83 -7.70
N TYR A 108 -20.15 11.91 -8.27
CA TYR A 108 -18.72 12.28 -8.17
C TYR A 108 -18.24 12.46 -6.72
N ARG A 109 -19.15 12.52 -5.74
CA ARG A 109 -18.85 12.68 -4.31
C ARG A 109 -18.74 11.34 -3.56
N SER A 110 -19.13 10.23 -4.17
CA SER A 110 -19.16 8.92 -3.52
C SER A 110 -17.88 8.14 -3.86
N ILE A 111 -16.94 8.06 -2.92
CA ILE A 111 -15.71 7.28 -3.05
C ILE A 111 -15.53 6.31 -1.89
N LEU A 112 -15.28 5.03 -2.20
CA LEU A 112 -14.76 4.06 -1.24
C LEU A 112 -13.24 4.17 -1.27
N LYS A 113 -12.67 4.90 -0.32
CA LYS A 113 -11.21 5.08 -0.21
C LYS A 113 -10.54 3.75 0.14
N ASP A 114 -9.34 3.51 -0.38
CA ASP A 114 -8.53 2.32 -0.04
C ASP A 114 -9.29 0.99 -0.23
N PHE A 115 -9.93 0.86 -1.39
CA PHE A 115 -10.74 -0.31 -1.78
C PHE A 115 -9.86 -1.50 -2.17
N TYR A 116 -8.72 -1.22 -2.81
CA TYR A 116 -7.67 -2.20 -3.10
C TYR A 116 -6.30 -1.52 -3.08
N ARG A 117 -5.24 -2.33 -2.96
CA ARG A 117 -3.85 -1.85 -2.94
C ARG A 117 -3.03 -2.59 -3.97
N THR A 118 -2.06 -1.90 -4.57
CA THR A 118 -1.11 -2.50 -5.49
C THR A 118 0.33 -2.20 -5.12
N TRP A 119 1.21 -3.14 -5.45
CA TRP A 119 2.66 -2.97 -5.39
C TRP A 119 3.27 -3.49 -6.68
N ASP A 120 4.31 -2.81 -7.16
CA ASP A 120 5.10 -3.36 -8.26
C ASP A 120 6.33 -4.06 -7.69
N VAL A 121 6.48 -5.32 -8.08
CA VAL A 121 7.58 -6.19 -7.66
C VAL A 121 8.34 -6.68 -8.88
N LYS A 122 9.64 -6.91 -8.74
CA LYS A 122 10.43 -7.65 -9.71
C LYS A 122 10.47 -9.12 -9.29
N LEU A 123 9.93 -10.01 -10.10
CA LEU A 123 10.12 -11.45 -9.95
C LEU A 123 11.36 -11.87 -10.74
N GLU A 124 12.28 -12.59 -10.12
CA GLU A 124 13.49 -13.06 -10.78
C GLU A 124 13.35 -14.44 -11.41
N GLU A 125 12.39 -15.21 -10.91
CA GLU A 125 12.10 -16.58 -11.33
C GLU A 125 10.58 -16.84 -11.21
N ASN A 126 10.10 -17.80 -12.01
CA ASN A 126 8.78 -18.41 -11.81
C ASN A 126 8.93 -19.47 -10.72
N THR A 127 8.61 -19.09 -9.49
CA THR A 127 8.66 -19.97 -8.32
C THR A 127 7.43 -19.76 -7.44
N THR A 128 7.17 -20.73 -6.57
CA THR A 128 6.14 -20.65 -5.55
C THR A 128 6.71 -19.95 -4.31
N TYR A 129 5.98 -18.95 -3.83
CA TYR A 129 6.31 -18.22 -2.62
C TYR A 129 5.39 -18.62 -1.48
N ASP A 130 5.96 -18.90 -0.31
CA ASP A 130 5.23 -18.89 0.95
C ASP A 130 4.94 -17.45 1.35
N VAL A 131 3.67 -17.14 1.61
CA VAL A 131 3.22 -15.78 1.87
C VAL A 131 2.97 -15.60 3.36
N GLN A 132 3.57 -14.55 3.93
CA GLN A 132 3.41 -14.17 5.32
C GLN A 132 3.00 -12.70 5.43
N PHE A 133 1.94 -12.43 6.19
CA PHE A 133 1.46 -11.08 6.48
C PHE A 133 1.83 -10.67 7.89
N ILE A 134 2.33 -9.44 8.04
CA ILE A 134 2.44 -8.75 9.32
C ILE A 134 1.47 -7.57 9.28
N TYR A 135 0.39 -7.67 10.06
CA TYR A 135 -0.76 -6.78 9.92
C TYR A 135 -1.47 -6.53 11.25
N LYS A 136 -2.35 -5.54 11.27
CA LYS A 136 -3.27 -5.24 12.35
C LYS A 136 -4.65 -4.96 11.77
N MET A 137 -5.66 -5.57 12.37
CA MET A 137 -7.03 -5.48 11.90
C MET A 137 -7.99 -5.44 13.08
N LYS A 138 -9.00 -4.57 12.99
CA LYS A 138 -10.02 -4.39 14.03
C LYS A 138 -11.10 -5.47 14.03
N TYR A 139 -11.36 -6.08 12.88
CA TYR A 139 -12.39 -7.12 12.72
C TYR A 139 -11.87 -8.47 13.20
N ASP A 140 -12.75 -9.28 13.77
CA ASP A 140 -12.40 -10.64 14.23
C ASP A 140 -11.92 -11.51 13.08
N LYS A 141 -12.63 -11.48 11.95
CA LYS A 141 -12.33 -12.27 10.76
C LYS A 141 -12.68 -11.51 9.50
N LYS A 142 -11.81 -11.52 8.51
CA LYS A 142 -12.07 -10.95 7.18
C LYS A 142 -11.27 -11.65 6.09
N ASP A 143 -11.92 -11.86 4.95
CA ASP A 143 -11.32 -12.51 3.79
C ASP A 143 -10.73 -11.49 2.82
N PHE A 144 -9.66 -11.89 2.16
CA PHE A 144 -8.88 -11.10 1.21
C PHE A 144 -8.44 -11.97 0.04
N VAL A 145 -8.18 -11.33 -1.10
CA VAL A 145 -7.54 -11.97 -2.26
C VAL A 145 -6.23 -11.26 -2.55
N LEU A 146 -5.15 -12.03 -2.65
CA LEU A 146 -3.86 -11.57 -3.14
C LEU A 146 -3.66 -12.12 -4.55
N GLU A 147 -3.33 -11.27 -5.51
CA GLU A 147 -3.09 -11.67 -6.90
C GLU A 147 -1.68 -11.28 -7.33
N ILE A 148 -1.02 -12.17 -8.06
CA ILE A 148 0.29 -11.96 -8.67
C ILE A 148 0.21 -12.44 -10.12
N GLY A 149 0.04 -11.49 -11.05
CA GLY A 149 -0.24 -11.82 -12.45
C GLY A 149 -1.58 -12.53 -12.58
N GLU A 150 -1.59 -13.73 -13.15
CA GLU A 150 -2.79 -14.55 -13.36
C GLU A 150 -3.14 -15.40 -12.13
N ASN A 151 -2.23 -15.52 -11.16
CA ASN A 151 -2.43 -16.34 -9.98
C ASN A 151 -3.11 -15.55 -8.87
N SER A 152 -4.06 -16.18 -8.18
CA SER A 152 -4.77 -15.61 -7.04
C SER A 152 -4.72 -16.55 -5.83
N LEU A 153 -4.71 -15.95 -4.65
CA LEU A 153 -4.76 -16.64 -3.36
C LEU A 153 -5.86 -15.98 -2.53
N LEU A 154 -6.95 -16.72 -2.28
CA LEU A 154 -7.99 -16.34 -1.32
C LEU A 154 -7.57 -16.80 0.07
N PHE A 155 -7.65 -15.91 1.06
CA PHE A 155 -7.24 -16.20 2.43
C PHE A 155 -8.03 -15.38 3.44
N THR A 156 -8.00 -15.82 4.69
CA THR A 156 -8.66 -15.13 5.81
C THR A 156 -7.65 -14.65 6.83
N LEU A 157 -7.78 -13.41 7.28
CA LEU A 157 -7.02 -12.86 8.40
C LEU A 157 -7.92 -12.69 9.64
N ASN A 158 -7.31 -12.79 10.82
CA ASN A 158 -7.99 -12.68 12.10
C ASN A 158 -7.44 -11.48 12.88
N GLY A 159 -8.32 -10.63 13.41
CA GLY A 159 -7.92 -9.48 14.23
C GLY A 159 -7.76 -9.81 15.71
N LYS A 160 -7.58 -8.76 16.53
CA LYS A 160 -7.31 -8.88 17.97
C LYS A 160 -8.48 -9.45 18.80
N GLY A 161 -9.69 -9.55 18.25
CA GLY A 161 -10.89 -10.00 18.98
C GLY A 161 -11.18 -11.51 18.93
N VAL A 162 -10.40 -12.31 18.19
CA VAL A 162 -10.60 -13.76 18.17
C VAL A 162 -10.01 -14.39 19.44
N LYS A 163 -10.86 -14.98 20.30
CA LYS A 163 -10.43 -16.01 21.26
C LYS A 163 -9.76 -17.10 20.44
N LYS A 164 -8.44 -17.25 20.58
CA LYS A 164 -7.71 -18.39 20.01
C LYS A 164 -8.41 -19.66 20.52
N GLU A 165 -9.03 -20.43 19.63
CA GLU A 165 -9.45 -21.79 19.97
C GLU A 165 -8.22 -22.47 20.56
N LYS A 166 -8.30 -22.87 21.84
CA LYS A 166 -7.31 -23.79 22.40
C LYS A 166 -7.34 -25.00 21.49
N VAL A 167 -6.18 -25.38 20.98
CA VAL A 167 -6.03 -26.70 20.36
C VAL A 167 -6.41 -27.70 21.46
N GLU A 168 -7.55 -28.36 21.33
CA GLU A 168 -7.87 -29.51 22.16
C GLU A 168 -7.00 -30.66 21.67
N ILE A 169 -5.93 -30.91 22.41
CA ILE A 169 -4.94 -31.95 22.15
C ILE A 169 -5.49 -33.24 22.74
N LEU A 170 -6.09 -34.12 21.93
CA LEU A 170 -6.62 -35.39 22.45
C LEU A 170 -6.36 -36.65 21.61
N ASP A 171 -6.18 -36.64 20.28
CA ASP A 171 -6.20 -37.93 19.53
C ASP A 171 -5.08 -38.21 18.50
N GLY A 172 -4.05 -37.35 18.38
CA GLY A 172 -2.89 -37.65 17.52
C GLY A 172 -3.12 -37.52 16.01
N ASN A 173 -4.30 -37.08 15.55
CA ASN A 173 -4.53 -36.68 14.15
C ASN A 173 -4.41 -35.16 13.99
N GLU A 174 -3.17 -34.66 13.99
CA GLU A 174 -2.92 -33.22 13.81
C GLU A 174 -3.27 -32.74 12.39
N ILE A 175 -4.23 -31.83 12.29
CA ILE A 175 -4.29 -30.87 11.19
C ILE A 175 -3.60 -29.59 11.68
N GLN A 176 -2.35 -29.35 11.28
CA GLN A 176 -1.64 -28.09 11.57
C GLN A 176 -2.40 -26.91 10.94
N LYS A 177 -3.24 -26.21 11.72
CA LYS A 177 -3.75 -24.88 11.33
C LYS A 177 -2.60 -23.87 11.47
N GLU A 178 -2.34 -23.11 10.42
CA GLU A 178 -1.35 -22.03 10.41
C GLU A 178 -1.60 -21.07 11.59
N SER A 179 -0.70 -21.09 12.57
CA SER A 179 -0.82 -20.32 13.80
C SER A 179 -0.51 -18.84 13.56
N SER A 180 -1.31 -17.97 14.17
CA SER A 180 -1.02 -16.53 14.21
C SER A 180 -0.24 -16.18 15.47
N GLU A 181 0.89 -15.52 15.28
CA GLU A 181 1.81 -15.14 16.35
C GLU A 181 1.70 -13.64 16.64
N LYS A 182 1.78 -13.26 17.91
CA LYS A 182 1.85 -11.85 18.29
C LYS A 182 3.16 -11.27 17.76
N TYR A 183 3.07 -10.11 17.11
CA TYR A 183 4.22 -9.35 16.64
C TYR A 183 4.35 -8.04 17.44
N LYS A 184 5.46 -7.32 17.25
CA LYS A 184 5.73 -6.05 17.93
C LYS A 184 4.61 -5.02 17.65
N ASP A 185 4.43 -4.08 18.58
CA ASP A 185 3.48 -2.96 18.48
C ASP A 185 2.00 -3.35 18.22
N GLY A 186 1.66 -4.59 18.59
CA GLY A 186 0.31 -5.11 18.44
C GLY A 186 -0.05 -5.52 17.02
N PHE A 187 0.94 -5.71 16.15
CA PHE A 187 0.78 -6.43 14.88
C PHE A 187 0.65 -7.93 15.14
N ILE A 188 0.13 -8.64 14.14
CA ILE A 188 -0.05 -10.08 14.10
C ILE A 188 0.73 -10.60 12.90
N SER A 189 1.55 -11.62 13.10
CA SER A 189 2.22 -12.37 12.05
C SER A 189 1.38 -13.60 11.70
N LYS A 190 1.06 -13.79 10.42
CA LYS A 190 0.30 -14.96 9.95
C LYS A 190 0.82 -15.44 8.60
N LYS A 191 1.11 -16.73 8.48
CA LYS A 191 1.27 -17.42 7.20
C LYS A 191 -0.12 -17.65 6.60
N ILE A 192 -0.27 -17.43 5.30
CA ILE A 192 -1.58 -17.48 4.64
C ILE A 192 -1.65 -18.51 3.50
N GLY A 193 -0.57 -19.26 3.28
CA GLY A 193 -0.43 -20.20 2.18
C GLY A 193 0.58 -19.77 1.11
N LYS A 194 0.41 -20.34 -0.08
CA LYS A 194 1.39 -20.29 -1.17
C LYS A 194 0.80 -19.66 -2.41
N ILE A 195 1.62 -18.90 -3.14
CA ILE A 195 1.24 -18.31 -4.43
C ILE A 195 2.39 -18.48 -5.44
N THR A 196 2.05 -18.87 -6.66
CA THR A 196 3.04 -19.02 -7.74
C THR A 196 3.25 -17.68 -8.44
N GLY A 197 4.50 -17.27 -8.61
CA GLY A 197 4.84 -16.10 -9.42
C GLY A 197 4.78 -16.47 -10.90
N ASP A 198 3.87 -15.86 -11.67
CA ASP A 198 3.61 -16.20 -13.08
C ASP A 198 4.89 -16.22 -13.98
N LYS A 199 5.51 -15.06 -14.22
CA LYS A 199 6.69 -14.92 -15.10
C LYS A 199 7.71 -13.97 -14.49
N LYS A 200 8.98 -14.22 -14.82
CA LYS A 200 10.09 -13.31 -14.53
C LYS A 200 9.81 -11.92 -15.10
N GLY A 201 10.19 -10.89 -14.35
CA GLY A 201 10.06 -9.50 -14.76
C GLY A 201 9.25 -8.69 -13.77
N ARG A 202 8.86 -7.49 -14.19
CA ARG A 202 8.03 -6.59 -13.39
C ARG A 202 6.60 -7.11 -13.34
N LYS A 203 6.05 -7.28 -12.15
CA LYS A 203 4.69 -7.73 -11.89
C LYS A 203 4.02 -6.83 -10.87
N THR A 204 2.71 -6.68 -11.01
CA THR A 204 1.90 -5.98 -10.01
C THR A 204 1.26 -7.01 -9.10
N ILE A 205 1.46 -6.84 -7.81
CA ILE A 205 0.76 -7.55 -6.76
C ILE A 205 -0.47 -6.75 -6.40
N LEU A 206 -1.64 -7.37 -6.42
CA LEU A 206 -2.91 -6.76 -6.06
C LEU A 206 -3.44 -7.38 -4.77
N LEU A 207 -3.77 -6.55 -3.78
CA LEU A 207 -4.53 -6.97 -2.61
C LEU A 207 -5.93 -6.34 -2.68
N LYS A 208 -6.95 -7.19 -2.65
CA LYS A 208 -8.35 -6.78 -2.66
C LYS A 208 -9.16 -7.54 -1.62
N GLN A 209 -10.42 -7.14 -1.51
CA GLN A 209 -11.38 -7.71 -0.58
C GLN A 209 -11.82 -9.10 -1.05
N GLY A 210 -12.03 -10.02 -0.11
CA GLY A 210 -12.51 -11.37 -0.41
C GLY A 210 -13.95 -11.42 -0.89
N GLN A 211 -14.73 -10.39 -0.59
CA GLN A 211 -16.13 -10.27 -0.99
C GLN A 211 -16.36 -8.95 -1.74
N PRO A 212 -17.29 -8.93 -2.71
CA PRO A 212 -17.64 -7.71 -3.42
C PRO A 212 -18.34 -6.72 -2.48
N PHE A 213 -18.15 -5.44 -2.78
CA PHE A 213 -18.89 -4.36 -2.15
C PHE A 213 -19.08 -3.26 -3.19
N ASP A 214 -20.33 -2.86 -3.39
CA ASP A 214 -20.74 -1.99 -4.49
C ASP A 214 -21.55 -0.80 -4.00
N PHE A 215 -21.51 0.28 -4.78
CA PHE A 215 -22.52 1.31 -4.63
C PHE A 215 -23.88 0.75 -5.07
N LYS A 216 -24.91 1.03 -4.28
CA LYS A 216 -26.29 0.62 -4.53
C LYS A 216 -27.15 1.85 -4.78
N THR A 217 -28.27 1.64 -5.45
CA THR A 217 -29.21 2.71 -5.82
C THR A 217 -29.89 3.30 -4.59
N THR A 218 -30.10 2.49 -3.54
CA THR A 218 -30.72 2.95 -2.28
C THR A 218 -29.74 2.87 -1.11
N THR A 219 -29.89 3.80 -0.15
CA THR A 219 -29.12 3.82 1.10
C THR A 219 -29.38 2.56 1.94
N LEU A 220 -30.60 2.03 1.89
CA LEU A 220 -30.97 0.80 2.58
C LEU A 220 -30.16 -0.40 2.05
N GLU A 221 -30.13 -0.60 0.73
CA GLU A 221 -29.33 -1.67 0.12
C GLU A 221 -27.84 -1.47 0.34
N PHE A 222 -27.37 -0.22 0.27
CA PHE A 222 -25.96 0.10 0.51
C PHE A 222 -25.54 -0.28 1.95
N ASN A 223 -26.37 0.06 2.94
CA ASN A 223 -26.13 -0.22 4.35
C ASN A 223 -26.34 -1.69 4.71
N ALA A 224 -27.18 -2.42 3.97
CA ALA A 224 -27.42 -3.85 4.19
C ALA A 224 -26.22 -4.73 3.82
N GLN A 225 -25.31 -4.25 2.97
CA GLN A 225 -24.05 -4.93 2.69
C GLN A 225 -23.16 -5.00 3.93
N ASP A 226 -22.32 -6.03 4.03
CA ASP A 226 -21.37 -6.16 5.13
C ASP A 226 -20.32 -5.04 5.07
N GLN A 227 -20.46 -4.10 6.01
CA GLN A 227 -19.66 -2.88 6.07
C GLN A 227 -18.17 -3.14 6.31
N LYS A 228 -17.78 -4.34 6.76
CA LYS A 228 -16.35 -4.71 6.85
C LYS A 228 -15.69 -4.73 5.48
N TYR A 229 -16.47 -4.95 4.42
CA TYR A 229 -16.02 -4.95 3.03
C TYR A 229 -16.14 -3.60 2.32
N ARG A 230 -16.47 -2.53 3.05
CA ARG A 230 -16.56 -1.19 2.45
C ARG A 230 -15.20 -0.66 1.95
N THR A 231 -14.13 -0.99 2.66
CA THR A 231 -12.72 -0.67 2.33
C THR A 231 -11.84 -1.81 2.85
N LEU A 232 -10.54 -1.83 2.52
CA LEU A 232 -9.65 -2.89 3.02
C LEU A 232 -9.62 -2.97 4.57
N ASN A 233 -9.73 -1.83 5.27
CA ASN A 233 -9.79 -1.75 6.73
C ASN A 233 -8.70 -2.56 7.45
N ILE A 234 -7.49 -2.55 6.90
CA ILE A 234 -6.33 -3.28 7.41
C ILE A 234 -5.10 -2.39 7.40
N GLU A 235 -4.36 -2.43 8.50
CA GLU A 235 -3.03 -1.85 8.61
C GLU A 235 -2.01 -2.95 8.33
N ILE A 236 -1.10 -2.73 7.38
CA ILE A 236 -0.10 -3.71 6.96
C ILE A 236 1.25 -3.09 7.24
N GLU A 237 2.08 -3.77 8.03
CA GLU A 237 3.48 -3.39 8.19
C GLU A 237 4.25 -3.85 6.96
N LYS A 238 4.16 -5.16 6.66
CA LYS A 238 4.78 -5.76 5.48
C LYS A 238 4.14 -7.10 5.10
N ILE A 239 4.29 -7.45 3.83
CA ILE A 239 4.00 -8.78 3.27
C ILE A 239 5.34 -9.38 2.88
N VAL A 240 5.57 -10.63 3.23
CA VAL A 240 6.83 -11.33 2.94
C VAL A 240 6.51 -12.50 2.03
N LEU A 241 7.18 -12.53 0.87
CA LEU A 241 7.15 -13.65 -0.06
C LEU A 241 8.48 -14.38 0.03
N LYS A 242 8.46 -15.59 0.61
CA LYS A 242 9.66 -16.43 0.72
C LYS A 242 9.63 -17.45 -0.41
N PRO A 243 10.60 -17.44 -1.35
CA PRO A 243 10.64 -18.47 -2.38
C PRO A 243 10.83 -19.82 -1.69
N LYS A 244 10.13 -20.83 -2.17
CA LYS A 244 10.43 -22.20 -1.78
C LYS A 244 11.80 -22.54 -2.37
N ASN A 245 12.84 -22.57 -1.53
CA ASN A 245 14.17 -23.01 -1.97
C ASN A 245 14.02 -24.39 -2.65
N LYS A 246 14.59 -24.52 -3.85
CA LYS A 246 14.79 -25.82 -4.50
C LYS A 246 15.82 -26.62 -3.73
#